data_AF-A0A8T7KIZ2-F1
#
_entry.id   AF-A0A8T7KIZ2-F1
#
_cell.length_a   1.000
_cell.length_b   1.000
_cell.length_c   1.000
_cell.angle_alpha   90.00
_cell.angle_beta   90.00
_cell.angle_gamma   90.00
#
_symmetry.space_group_name_H-M   'P 1'
#
loop_
_entity.id
_entity.type
_entity.pdbx_description
1 polymer ?
#
loop_
_entity_poly.entity_id
_entity_poly.type
_entity_poly.pdbx_seq_one_letter_code
_entity_poly.pdbx_strand_id
1 'polypeptide(L)'
;MTKRIAKAIGDRLRRVGPPLADIAPGRSGPALAATLVQVLGLERAERDRLVIFEPAVAPLIRPLIDAADVAPWHVAATGRWIIAVPAAQAADLAQRHPNLARQLAALPAPAALPGGLQPWWALPGGAEQPAAAPRIIVAGQHVAWDETQALVGGPATVVAGAEPYWLALLASTLGRLLLAGDEVARFPIPDAPGPARASLAGLALSAANLAAQRAALEQAVIRRLVADFGPPGVPPGPRLRRWWELSFAELVAAINAELRNDLPPRYRPTWAEIHADQQATHAEASARLVELEQAIDAQVAPLFGLSATEAQALAAG
;
A
#
# COMPACT_ATOMS: atom_id res chain seq x y z
N MET A 1 6.02 -19.54 -24.79
CA MET A 1 7.13 -20.24 -24.10
C MET A 1 6.60 -21.54 -23.48
N THR A 2 7.26 -22.69 -23.66
CA THR A 2 6.77 -23.98 -23.13
C THR A 2 6.87 -24.03 -21.59
N LYS A 3 5.85 -24.56 -20.87
CA LYS A 3 5.82 -24.63 -19.38
C LYS A 3 7.10 -25.17 -18.73
N ARG A 4 7.81 -26.11 -19.39
CA ARG A 4 9.11 -26.64 -18.92
C ARG A 4 10.23 -25.60 -18.92
N ILE A 5 10.29 -24.73 -19.93
CA ILE A 5 11.32 -23.69 -20.06
C ILE A 5 11.09 -22.63 -18.99
N ALA A 6 9.85 -22.23 -18.75
CA ALA A 6 9.49 -21.31 -17.66
C ALA A 6 9.89 -21.85 -16.28
N LYS A 7 9.66 -23.15 -16.03
CA LYS A 7 10.07 -23.79 -14.76
C LYS A 7 11.59 -23.81 -14.60
N ALA A 8 12.33 -24.21 -15.63
CA ALA A 8 13.80 -24.28 -15.57
C ALA A 8 14.43 -22.89 -15.36
N ILE A 9 13.88 -21.85 -16.01
CA ILE A 9 14.31 -20.46 -15.79
C ILE A 9 14.00 -20.04 -14.35
N GLY A 10 12.79 -20.32 -13.85
CA GLY A 10 12.42 -20.04 -12.45
C GLY A 10 13.36 -20.71 -11.43
N ASP A 11 13.69 -21.99 -11.63
CA ASP A 11 14.61 -22.72 -10.75
C ASP A 11 16.04 -22.16 -10.81
N ARG A 12 16.48 -21.63 -11.96
CA ARG A 12 17.76 -20.94 -12.11
C ARG A 12 17.77 -19.63 -11.34
N LEU A 13 16.71 -18.83 -11.49
CA LEU A 13 16.57 -17.52 -10.85
C LEU A 13 16.59 -17.61 -9.32
N ARG A 14 15.98 -18.66 -8.75
CA ARG A 14 15.96 -18.90 -7.29
C ARG A 14 17.32 -19.25 -6.68
N ARG A 15 18.33 -19.54 -7.49
CA ARG A 15 19.70 -19.83 -7.00
C ARG A 15 20.61 -18.60 -7.00
N VAL A 16 20.10 -17.45 -7.45
CA VAL A 16 20.86 -16.20 -7.55
C VAL A 16 20.85 -15.49 -6.18
N GLY A 17 21.75 -15.93 -5.30
CA GLY A 17 21.94 -15.35 -3.98
C GLY A 17 21.12 -16.01 -2.86
N PRO A 18 21.36 -15.63 -1.59
CA PRO A 18 20.63 -16.18 -0.47
C PRO A 18 19.16 -15.71 -0.46
N PRO A 19 18.24 -16.52 0.08
CA PRO A 19 16.90 -16.08 0.44
C PRO A 19 16.90 -14.84 1.33
N LEU A 20 15.87 -13.99 1.20
CA LEU A 20 15.67 -12.83 2.07
C LEU A 20 15.67 -13.21 3.56
N ALA A 21 15.07 -14.35 3.92
CA ALA A 21 15.05 -14.84 5.30
C ALA A 21 16.45 -15.11 5.89
N ASP A 22 17.43 -15.45 5.05
CA ASP A 22 18.79 -15.76 5.51
C ASP A 22 19.58 -14.46 5.75
N ILE A 23 19.33 -13.42 4.95
CA ILE A 23 19.97 -12.11 5.07
C ILE A 23 19.29 -11.25 6.14
N ALA A 24 17.99 -11.43 6.32
CA ALA A 24 17.12 -10.61 7.15
C ALA A 24 16.24 -11.50 8.06
N PRO A 25 16.83 -12.34 8.93
CA PRO A 25 16.10 -13.33 9.71
C PRO A 25 15.06 -12.66 10.63
N GLY A 26 13.83 -13.17 10.59
CA GLY A 26 12.71 -12.66 11.39
C GLY A 26 12.18 -11.29 10.97
N ARG A 27 12.69 -10.71 9.86
CA ARG A 27 12.28 -9.37 9.41
C ARG A 27 11.11 -9.41 8.45
N SER A 28 10.74 -10.57 7.91
CA SER A 28 9.55 -10.74 7.08
C SER A 28 8.50 -11.56 7.82
N GLY A 29 7.23 -11.14 7.73
CA GLY A 29 6.13 -11.83 8.39
C GLY A 29 4.77 -11.39 7.87
N PRO A 30 3.71 -12.17 8.16
CA PRO A 30 2.36 -11.83 7.74
C PRO A 30 1.88 -10.55 8.43
N ALA A 31 1.05 -9.78 7.72
CA ALA A 31 0.29 -8.68 8.29
C ALA A 31 -0.79 -9.19 9.27
N LEU A 32 -1.48 -8.26 9.95
CA LEU A 32 -2.62 -8.61 10.80
C LEU A 32 -3.70 -9.35 10.00
N ALA A 33 -4.29 -10.37 10.62
CA ALA A 33 -5.29 -11.21 9.97
C ALA A 33 -6.46 -10.38 9.42
N ALA A 34 -6.89 -10.68 8.20
CA ALA A 34 -8.01 -10.00 7.55
C ALA A 34 -9.31 -10.04 8.38
N THR A 35 -9.55 -11.15 9.09
CA THR A 35 -10.71 -11.31 9.97
C THR A 35 -10.68 -10.36 11.18
N LEU A 36 -9.49 -10.05 11.72
CA LEU A 36 -9.35 -9.05 12.79
C LEU A 36 -9.57 -7.64 12.23
N VAL A 37 -8.98 -7.35 11.08
CA VAL A 37 -9.15 -6.05 10.39
C VAL A 37 -10.61 -5.77 10.10
N GLN A 38 -11.37 -6.77 9.66
CA GLN A 38 -12.79 -6.62 9.34
C GLN A 38 -13.63 -6.24 10.56
N VAL A 39 -13.32 -6.78 11.74
CA VAL A 39 -14.15 -6.63 12.94
C VAL A 39 -13.69 -5.49 13.84
N LEU A 40 -12.38 -5.24 13.91
CA LEU A 40 -11.78 -4.19 14.75
C LEU A 40 -11.43 -2.91 13.98
N GLY A 41 -11.57 -2.93 12.65
CA GLY A 41 -11.36 -1.79 11.78
C GLY A 41 -12.38 -0.69 12.05
N LEU A 42 -11.93 0.56 11.94
CA LEU A 42 -12.71 1.76 12.19
C LEU A 42 -12.58 2.74 11.03
N GLU A 43 -13.70 3.29 10.63
CA GLU A 43 -13.77 4.49 9.81
C GLU A 43 -13.58 5.76 10.65
N ARG A 44 -13.33 6.89 9.99
CA ARG A 44 -13.05 8.18 10.67
C ARG A 44 -14.12 8.56 11.67
N ALA A 45 -15.39 8.47 11.29
CA ALA A 45 -16.50 8.85 12.15
C ALA A 45 -16.60 7.96 13.41
N GLU A 46 -16.30 6.67 13.28
CA GLU A 46 -16.33 5.71 14.39
C GLU A 46 -15.17 5.96 15.36
N ARG A 47 -13.97 6.17 14.81
CA ARG A 47 -12.77 6.56 15.56
C ARG A 47 -12.98 7.86 16.31
N ASP A 48 -13.50 8.89 15.64
CA ASP A 48 -13.74 10.20 16.26
C ASP A 48 -14.82 10.09 17.35
N ARG A 49 -15.89 9.31 17.12
CA ARG A 49 -16.92 9.04 18.14
C ARG A 49 -16.33 8.38 19.39
N LEU A 50 -15.52 7.34 19.23
CA LEU A 50 -14.86 6.64 20.33
C LEU A 50 -14.00 7.59 21.17
N VAL A 51 -13.18 8.39 20.51
CA VAL A 51 -12.27 9.34 21.19
C VAL A 51 -13.03 10.48 21.86
N ILE A 52 -14.14 10.96 21.28
CA ILE A 52 -14.97 12.01 21.90
C ILE A 52 -15.58 11.53 23.22
N PHE A 53 -16.16 10.33 23.23
CA PHE A 53 -16.83 9.81 24.43
C PHE A 53 -15.86 9.25 25.47
N GLU A 54 -14.67 8.83 25.05
CA GLU A 54 -13.66 8.31 25.96
C GLU A 54 -12.24 8.63 25.45
N PRO A 55 -11.72 9.86 25.68
CA PRO A 55 -10.44 10.30 25.10
C PRO A 55 -9.23 9.41 25.44
N ALA A 56 -9.28 8.72 26.58
CA ALA A 56 -8.23 7.81 27.04
C ALA A 56 -8.05 6.58 26.14
N VAL A 57 -8.99 6.28 25.22
CA VAL A 57 -8.87 5.17 24.27
C VAL A 57 -7.98 5.50 23.08
N ALA A 58 -7.69 6.79 22.84
CA ALA A 58 -6.93 7.23 21.66
C ALA A 58 -5.60 6.49 21.46
N PRO A 59 -4.79 6.16 22.49
CA PRO A 59 -3.56 5.38 22.35
C PRO A 59 -3.78 3.91 21.91
N LEU A 60 -4.99 3.38 22.09
CA LEU A 60 -5.38 2.02 21.68
C LEU A 60 -5.96 1.99 20.26
N ILE A 61 -6.04 3.13 19.58
CA ILE A 61 -6.49 3.22 18.19
C ILE A 61 -5.28 3.55 17.32
N ARG A 62 -4.97 2.67 16.36
CA ARG A 62 -3.82 2.82 15.46
C ARG A 62 -4.27 3.06 14.03
N PRO A 63 -3.55 3.89 13.25
CA PRO A 63 -3.77 3.93 11.81
C PRO A 63 -3.58 2.54 11.21
N LEU A 64 -4.35 2.23 10.18
CA LEU A 64 -4.34 0.95 9.49
C LEU A 64 -4.11 1.15 8.00
N ILE A 65 -3.21 0.35 7.45
CA ILE A 65 -3.03 0.11 6.02
C ILE A 65 -3.64 -1.25 5.71
N ASP A 66 -4.66 -1.28 4.86
CA ASP A 66 -5.19 -2.54 4.34
C ASP A 66 -4.33 -3.04 3.17
N ALA A 67 -4.31 -4.34 2.91
CA ALA A 67 -3.67 -4.93 1.75
C ALA A 67 -4.19 -4.32 0.44
N ALA A 68 -5.46 -3.91 0.42
CA ALA A 68 -6.08 -3.21 -0.71
C ALA A 68 -5.50 -1.80 -0.95
N ASP A 69 -4.82 -1.22 0.04
CA ASP A 69 -4.26 0.14 -0.03
C ASP A 69 -2.83 0.11 -0.61
N VAL A 70 -2.26 -1.07 -0.80
CA VAL A 70 -0.93 -1.28 -1.36
C VAL A 70 -1.02 -1.11 -2.87
N ALA A 71 -0.41 -0.05 -3.38
CA ALA A 71 -0.26 0.25 -4.80
C ALA A 71 1.19 -0.02 -5.24
N PRO A 72 1.48 -0.04 -6.55
CA PRO A 72 2.86 -0.09 -7.04
C PRO A 72 3.69 1.04 -6.43
N TRP A 73 4.79 0.68 -5.76
CA TRP A 73 5.79 1.56 -5.14
C TRP A 73 5.38 2.31 -3.87
N HIS A 74 4.09 2.48 -3.58
CA HIS A 74 3.64 3.26 -2.44
C HIS A 74 2.37 2.70 -1.79
N VAL A 75 2.10 3.15 -0.57
CA VAL A 75 0.81 2.90 0.09
C VAL A 75 -0.13 4.08 -0.14
N ALA A 76 -1.37 3.80 -0.51
CA ALA A 76 -2.41 4.82 -0.62
C ALA A 76 -2.91 5.24 0.77
N ALA A 77 -3.08 6.55 0.98
CA ALA A 77 -3.65 7.05 2.23
C ALA A 77 -5.17 6.83 2.24
N THR A 78 -5.66 5.91 3.06
CA THR A 78 -7.10 5.59 3.16
C THR A 78 -7.78 6.19 4.38
N GLY A 79 -7.02 6.53 5.41
CA GLY A 79 -7.58 7.07 6.64
C GLY A 79 -8.49 6.06 7.32
N ARG A 80 -8.00 4.82 7.48
CA ARG A 80 -8.62 3.78 8.30
C ARG A 80 -7.85 3.60 9.60
N TRP A 81 -8.53 3.10 10.62
CA TRP A 81 -7.93 2.79 11.91
C TRP A 81 -8.30 1.39 12.36
N ILE A 82 -7.64 0.91 13.41
CA ILE A 82 -7.95 -0.35 14.07
C ILE A 82 -7.85 -0.19 15.58
N ILE A 83 -8.74 -0.85 16.32
CA ILE A 83 -8.61 -1.02 17.76
C ILE A 83 -7.50 -2.05 18.02
N ALA A 84 -6.40 -1.60 18.63
CA ALA A 84 -5.19 -2.37 18.87
C ALA A 84 -4.93 -2.49 20.37
N VAL A 85 -5.75 -3.27 21.08
CA VAL A 85 -5.56 -3.49 22.51
C VAL A 85 -4.46 -4.53 22.73
N PRO A 86 -3.38 -4.20 23.46
CA PRO A 86 -2.35 -5.19 23.80
C PRO A 86 -2.91 -6.26 24.73
N ALA A 87 -2.52 -7.52 24.53
CA ALA A 87 -2.91 -8.63 25.41
C ALA A 87 -2.62 -8.36 26.90
N ALA A 88 -1.49 -7.71 27.21
CA ALA A 88 -1.14 -7.34 28.58
C ALA A 88 -2.14 -6.38 29.25
N GLN A 89 -2.93 -5.66 28.46
CA GLN A 89 -3.93 -4.71 28.95
C GLN A 89 -5.35 -5.27 28.96
N ALA A 90 -5.57 -6.49 28.45
CA ALA A 90 -6.90 -7.04 28.25
C ALA A 90 -7.66 -7.25 29.58
N ALA A 91 -6.97 -7.67 30.65
CA ALA A 91 -7.58 -8.00 31.93
C ALA A 91 -8.25 -6.79 32.61
N ASP A 92 -7.60 -5.62 32.60
CA ASP A 92 -8.14 -4.42 33.26
C ASP A 92 -8.88 -3.48 32.28
N LEU A 93 -9.13 -3.93 31.04
CA LEU A 93 -9.76 -3.09 30.02
C LEU A 93 -11.11 -2.55 30.48
N ALA A 94 -11.94 -3.38 31.12
CA ALA A 94 -13.25 -2.96 31.61
C ALA A 94 -13.18 -1.90 32.72
N GLN A 95 -12.11 -1.90 33.52
CA GLN A 95 -11.90 -0.91 34.58
C GLN A 95 -11.37 0.41 34.01
N ARG A 96 -10.39 0.34 33.09
CA ARG A 96 -9.75 1.52 32.50
C ARG A 96 -10.60 2.16 31.41
N HIS A 97 -11.31 1.33 30.65
CA HIS A 97 -12.02 1.69 29.42
C HIS A 97 -13.39 1.02 29.28
N PRO A 98 -14.36 1.37 30.15
CA PRO A 98 -15.64 0.65 30.23
C PRO A 98 -16.50 0.76 28.96
N ASN A 99 -16.43 1.87 28.20
CA ASN A 99 -17.22 1.99 26.97
C ASN A 99 -16.61 1.16 25.84
N LEU A 100 -15.28 1.19 25.70
CA LEU A 100 -14.56 0.35 24.74
C LEU A 100 -14.79 -1.14 25.03
N ALA A 101 -14.68 -1.56 26.30
CA ALA A 101 -14.92 -2.95 26.69
C ALA A 101 -16.35 -3.42 26.33
N ARG A 102 -17.36 -2.57 26.56
CA ARG A 102 -18.76 -2.85 26.17
C ARG A 102 -18.92 -2.99 24.65
N GLN A 103 -18.25 -2.12 23.89
CA GLN A 103 -18.28 -2.20 22.43
C GLN A 103 -17.63 -3.49 21.91
N LEU A 104 -16.44 -3.83 22.41
CA LEU A 104 -15.74 -5.07 22.02
C LEU A 104 -16.53 -6.33 22.38
N ALA A 105 -17.22 -6.34 23.53
CA ALA A 105 -18.09 -7.44 23.93
C ALA A 105 -19.33 -7.60 23.02
N ALA A 106 -19.77 -6.53 22.35
CA ALA A 106 -20.89 -6.56 21.41
C ALA A 106 -20.48 -6.99 19.98
N LEU A 107 -19.18 -6.99 19.67
CA LEU A 107 -18.69 -7.41 18.36
C LEU A 107 -18.76 -8.94 18.20
N PRO A 108 -19.11 -9.44 17.00
CA PRO A 108 -19.12 -10.87 16.75
C PRO A 108 -17.69 -11.42 16.76
N ALA A 109 -17.45 -12.44 17.59
CA ALA A 109 -16.17 -13.15 17.58
C ALA A 109 -15.98 -13.85 16.22
N PRO A 110 -14.84 -13.66 15.53
CA PRO A 110 -14.57 -14.37 14.28
C PRO A 110 -14.55 -15.89 14.49
N ALA A 111 -15.10 -16.64 13.54
CA ALA A 111 -15.20 -18.10 13.62
C ALA A 111 -13.83 -18.81 13.67
N ALA A 112 -12.80 -18.20 13.09
CA ALA A 112 -11.43 -18.70 13.12
C ALA A 112 -10.46 -17.53 13.29
N LEU A 113 -9.60 -17.63 14.29
CA LEU A 113 -8.47 -16.73 14.51
C LEU A 113 -7.16 -17.51 14.53
N PRO A 114 -6.12 -17.03 13.84
CA PRO A 114 -4.79 -17.59 13.97
C PRO A 114 -4.35 -17.55 15.43
N GLY A 115 -3.87 -18.68 15.96
CA GLY A 115 -3.27 -18.74 17.29
C GLY A 115 -4.23 -18.74 18.49
N GLY A 116 -5.55 -18.80 18.28
CA GLY A 116 -6.52 -18.99 19.37
C GLY A 116 -6.51 -17.88 20.44
N LEU A 117 -6.44 -16.61 20.00
CA LEU A 117 -6.38 -15.43 20.85
C LEU A 117 -7.44 -15.42 21.97
N GLN A 118 -7.02 -15.11 23.19
CA GLN A 118 -7.90 -14.96 24.36
C GLN A 118 -7.52 -13.69 25.17
N PRO A 119 -8.43 -12.71 25.31
CA PRO A 119 -9.67 -12.58 24.55
C PRO A 119 -9.37 -12.38 23.05
N TRP A 120 -10.33 -12.76 22.20
CA TRP A 120 -10.13 -12.83 20.74
C TRP A 120 -9.73 -11.50 20.08
N TRP A 121 -10.10 -10.37 20.69
CA TRP A 121 -9.84 -9.02 20.21
C TRP A 121 -8.49 -8.44 20.68
N ALA A 122 -7.78 -9.12 21.58
CA ALA A 122 -6.51 -8.63 22.09
C ALA A 122 -5.34 -9.09 21.22
N LEU A 123 -4.46 -8.15 20.87
CA LEU A 123 -3.31 -8.40 20.01
C LEU A 123 -2.14 -8.98 20.84
N PRO A 124 -1.55 -10.12 20.43
CA PRO A 124 -0.48 -10.76 21.17
C PRO A 124 0.89 -10.13 20.89
N GLY A 125 1.82 -10.24 21.83
CA GLY A 125 3.27 -10.25 21.56
C GLY A 125 3.83 -9.07 20.76
N GLY A 126 3.30 -7.86 20.94
CA GLY A 126 3.78 -6.68 20.22
C GLY A 126 3.11 -6.45 18.85
N ALA A 127 2.13 -7.26 18.45
CA ALA A 127 1.39 -7.08 17.19
C ALA A 127 0.58 -5.78 17.14
N GLU A 128 0.37 -5.11 18.27
CA GLU A 128 -0.15 -3.75 18.35
C GLU A 128 0.85 -2.67 17.92
N GLN A 129 2.12 -3.04 17.76
CA GLN A 129 3.21 -2.15 17.39
C GLN A 129 3.50 -2.31 15.89
N PRO A 130 3.71 -1.21 15.17
CA PRO A 130 4.11 -1.30 13.77
C PRO A 130 5.48 -1.97 13.67
N ALA A 131 5.64 -2.82 12.64
CA ALA A 131 6.94 -3.31 12.25
C ALA A 131 7.91 -2.14 12.00
N ALA A 132 9.19 -2.33 12.33
CA ALA A 132 10.20 -1.27 12.21
C ALA A 132 10.24 -0.69 10.78
N ALA A 133 10.20 0.64 10.69
CA ALA A 133 10.36 1.37 9.45
C ALA A 133 11.87 1.57 9.12
N PRO A 134 12.24 1.82 7.85
CA PRO A 134 11.39 1.70 6.67
C PRO A 134 10.93 0.25 6.44
N ARG A 135 9.85 0.04 5.71
CA ARG A 135 9.34 -1.31 5.45
C ARG A 135 8.86 -1.45 4.01
N ILE A 136 8.88 -2.69 3.53
CA ILE A 136 8.28 -3.06 2.26
C ILE A 136 7.03 -3.88 2.55
N ILE A 137 5.93 -3.51 1.91
CA ILE A 137 4.66 -4.23 2.01
C ILE A 137 4.40 -4.90 0.67
N VAL A 138 4.19 -6.22 0.69
CA VAL A 138 3.85 -7.03 -0.47
C VAL A 138 2.41 -7.51 -0.32
N ALA A 139 1.53 -7.12 -1.23
CA ALA A 139 0.13 -7.53 -1.26
C ALA A 139 -0.27 -7.93 -2.68
N GLY A 140 -0.52 -9.23 -2.89
CA GLY A 140 -0.71 -9.78 -4.23
C GLY A 140 0.50 -9.51 -5.12
N GLN A 141 0.30 -8.74 -6.18
CA GLN A 141 1.37 -8.34 -7.12
C GLN A 141 1.98 -6.96 -6.78
N HIS A 142 1.41 -6.23 -5.84
CA HIS A 142 1.89 -4.89 -5.50
C HIS A 142 2.96 -4.96 -4.41
N VAL A 143 3.99 -4.13 -4.59
CA VAL A 143 5.10 -3.97 -3.67
C VAL A 143 5.23 -2.47 -3.41
N ALA A 144 5.13 -2.08 -2.15
CA ALA A 144 5.14 -0.68 -1.73
C ALA A 144 6.24 -0.40 -0.71
N TRP A 145 6.83 0.79 -0.81
CA TRP A 145 7.62 1.39 0.25
C TRP A 145 6.70 2.05 1.28
N ASP A 146 7.00 1.87 2.55
CA ASP A 146 6.30 2.55 3.62
C ASP A 146 7.25 2.95 4.77
N GLU A 147 7.06 4.16 5.27
CA GLU A 147 7.79 4.71 6.42
C GLU A 147 6.84 5.11 7.55
N THR A 148 5.55 4.80 7.41
CA THR A 148 4.53 5.19 8.38
C THR A 148 4.55 4.28 9.61
N GLN A 149 3.88 4.74 10.66
CA GLN A 149 3.71 3.97 11.91
C GLN A 149 2.32 3.29 11.96
N ALA A 150 1.69 3.08 10.80
CA ALA A 150 0.41 2.37 10.71
C ALA A 150 0.60 0.86 10.92
N LEU A 151 -0.42 0.18 11.45
CA LEU A 151 -0.45 -1.29 11.38
C LEU A 151 -0.83 -1.70 9.96
N VAL A 152 -0.34 -2.85 9.51
CA VAL A 152 -0.68 -3.42 8.20
C VAL A 152 -1.59 -4.61 8.45
N GLY A 153 -2.67 -4.72 7.67
CA GLY A 153 -3.63 -5.80 7.79
C GLY A 153 -4.05 -6.38 6.45
N GLY A 154 -4.69 -7.55 6.50
CA GLY A 154 -5.16 -8.26 5.31
C GLY A 154 -4.14 -9.25 4.75
N PRO A 155 -4.37 -9.76 3.52
CA PRO A 155 -3.49 -10.73 2.85
C PRO A 155 -2.21 -10.04 2.32
N ALA A 156 -1.37 -9.56 3.23
CA ALA A 156 -0.11 -8.90 2.94
C ALA A 156 1.04 -9.49 3.76
N THR A 157 2.26 -9.33 3.26
CA THR A 157 3.51 -9.61 3.97
C THR A 157 4.29 -8.33 4.18
N VAL A 158 4.82 -8.14 5.38
CA VAL A 158 5.61 -6.96 5.74
C VAL A 158 7.07 -7.36 5.92
N VAL A 159 7.98 -6.61 5.31
CA VAL A 159 9.43 -6.72 5.50
C VAL A 159 9.92 -5.49 6.28
N ALA A 160 10.35 -5.70 7.53
CA ALA A 160 10.72 -4.66 8.49
C ALA A 160 12.17 -4.16 8.35
N GLY A 161 12.40 -2.87 8.57
CA GLY A 161 13.65 -2.14 8.38
C GLY A 161 14.27 -2.34 6.98
N ALA A 162 13.42 -2.51 5.99
CA ALA A 162 13.81 -2.92 4.65
C ALA A 162 14.83 -1.98 4.00
N GLU A 163 15.65 -2.52 3.11
CA GLU A 163 16.56 -1.71 2.31
C GLU A 163 15.91 -1.29 0.99
N PRO A 164 16.17 -0.07 0.47
CA PRO A 164 15.64 0.32 -0.83
C PRO A 164 16.14 -0.54 -2.00
N TYR A 165 17.30 -1.19 -1.83
CA TYR A 165 17.76 -2.20 -2.77
C TYR A 165 16.79 -3.37 -2.87
N TRP A 166 16.25 -3.85 -1.75
CA TRP A 166 15.25 -4.92 -1.74
C TRP A 166 13.95 -4.46 -2.39
N LEU A 167 13.56 -3.19 -2.20
CA LEU A 167 12.42 -2.61 -2.90
C LEU A 167 12.61 -2.68 -4.41
N ALA A 168 13.78 -2.26 -4.90
CA ALA A 168 14.11 -2.32 -6.34
C ALA A 168 13.94 -3.73 -6.90
N LEU A 169 14.47 -4.74 -6.19
CA LEU A 169 14.39 -6.14 -6.60
C LEU A 169 12.96 -6.66 -6.59
N LEU A 170 12.24 -6.50 -5.47
CA LEU A 170 10.90 -7.03 -5.27
C LEU A 170 9.87 -6.35 -6.18
N ALA A 171 9.98 -5.04 -6.35
CA ALA A 171 9.06 -4.25 -7.16
C ALA A 171 9.37 -4.29 -8.66
N SER A 172 10.54 -4.78 -9.09
CA SER A 172 10.86 -4.99 -10.51
C SER A 172 9.87 -5.96 -11.18
N THR A 173 9.77 -5.90 -12.50
CA THR A 173 8.92 -6.83 -13.28
C THR A 173 9.32 -8.28 -13.00
N LEU A 174 10.62 -8.58 -12.98
CA LEU A 174 11.12 -9.92 -12.64
C LEU A 174 10.80 -10.30 -11.19
N GLY A 175 10.93 -9.35 -10.26
CA GLY A 175 10.63 -9.57 -8.85
C GLY A 175 9.19 -9.98 -8.62
N ARG A 176 8.24 -9.23 -9.19
CA ARG A 176 6.81 -9.54 -9.10
C ARG A 176 6.46 -10.91 -9.70
N LEU A 177 7.11 -11.30 -10.79
CA LEU A 177 6.96 -12.64 -11.38
C LEU A 177 7.44 -13.75 -10.44
N LEU A 178 8.57 -13.54 -9.74
CA LEU A 178 9.09 -14.50 -8.76
C LEU A 178 8.19 -14.61 -7.52
N LEU A 179 7.65 -13.48 -7.05
CA LEU A 179 6.74 -13.41 -5.91
C LEU A 179 5.39 -14.09 -6.18
N ALA A 180 4.88 -14.05 -7.40
CA ALA A 180 3.61 -14.67 -7.76
C ALA A 180 3.57 -16.21 -7.53
N GLY A 181 4.74 -16.84 -7.33
CA GLY A 181 4.84 -18.29 -7.12
C GLY A 181 5.54 -18.71 -5.83
N ASP A 182 5.83 -17.80 -4.89
CA ASP A 182 6.60 -18.13 -3.67
C ASP A 182 6.32 -17.17 -2.50
N GLU A 183 6.82 -17.52 -1.33
CA GLU A 183 6.80 -16.65 -0.16
C GLU A 183 7.87 -15.56 -0.27
N VAL A 184 7.56 -14.34 0.20
CA VAL A 184 8.51 -13.21 0.20
C VAL A 184 9.82 -13.56 0.92
N ALA A 185 9.74 -14.34 2.00
CA ALA A 185 10.88 -14.82 2.77
C ALA A 185 11.89 -15.64 1.93
N ARG A 186 11.41 -16.32 0.88
CA ARG A 186 12.20 -17.16 -0.01
C ARG A 186 12.71 -16.43 -1.25
N PHE A 187 12.39 -15.14 -1.37
CA PHE A 187 12.83 -14.34 -2.50
C PHE A 187 14.38 -14.28 -2.54
N PRO A 188 15.00 -14.65 -3.68
CA PRO A 188 16.46 -14.62 -3.83
C PRO A 188 16.98 -13.19 -3.89
N ILE A 189 17.97 -12.85 -3.05
CA ILE A 189 18.59 -11.54 -3.05
C ILE A 189 19.97 -11.64 -3.72
N PRO A 190 20.10 -11.26 -5.00
CA PRO A 190 21.38 -11.27 -5.68
C PRO A 190 22.37 -10.35 -4.98
N ASP A 191 23.64 -10.76 -5.00
CA ASP A 191 24.72 -9.83 -4.69
C ASP A 191 24.89 -8.82 -5.83
N ALA A 192 25.22 -7.58 -5.49
CA ALA A 192 25.39 -6.50 -6.44
C ALA A 192 26.58 -5.63 -6.01
N PRO A 193 27.44 -5.21 -6.96
CA PRO A 193 28.50 -4.26 -6.66
C PRO A 193 27.96 -2.99 -6.00
N GLY A 194 28.72 -2.40 -5.06
CA GLY A 194 28.30 -1.21 -4.30
C GLY A 194 27.67 -0.10 -5.15
N PRO A 195 28.26 0.32 -6.29
CA PRO A 195 27.66 1.32 -7.17
C PRO A 195 26.32 0.90 -7.79
N ALA A 196 26.19 -0.36 -8.21
CA ALA A 196 24.95 -0.89 -8.78
C ALA A 196 23.85 -1.00 -7.71
N ARG A 197 24.21 -1.47 -6.50
CA ARG A 197 23.31 -1.52 -5.34
C ARG A 197 22.79 -0.14 -4.97
N ALA A 198 23.68 0.87 -4.93
CA ALA A 198 23.31 2.25 -4.63
C ALA A 198 22.44 2.88 -5.72
N SER A 199 22.76 2.62 -6.99
CA SER A 199 21.95 3.05 -8.15
C SER A 199 20.52 2.50 -8.05
N LEU A 200 20.36 1.20 -7.85
CA LEU A 200 19.05 0.55 -7.71
C LEU A 200 18.26 1.09 -6.51
N ALA A 201 18.93 1.27 -5.37
CA ALA A 201 18.32 1.86 -4.18
C ALA A 201 17.80 3.30 -4.46
N GLY A 202 18.58 4.13 -5.16
CA GLY A 202 18.19 5.50 -5.52
C GLY A 202 17.03 5.56 -6.50
N LEU A 203 17.02 4.67 -7.51
CA LEU A 203 15.91 4.55 -8.46
C LEU A 203 14.61 4.12 -7.76
N ALA A 204 14.69 3.12 -6.88
CA ALA A 204 13.53 2.60 -6.17
C ALA A 204 12.89 3.63 -5.23
N LEU A 205 13.70 4.41 -4.49
CA LEU A 205 13.18 5.51 -3.67
C LEU A 205 12.59 6.63 -4.53
N SER A 206 13.20 6.92 -5.67
CA SER A 206 12.67 7.92 -6.60
C SER A 206 11.31 7.49 -7.16
N ALA A 207 11.15 6.19 -7.50
CA ALA A 207 9.88 5.63 -7.94
C ALA A 207 8.82 5.66 -6.82
N ALA A 208 9.17 5.23 -5.60
CA ALA A 208 8.28 5.31 -4.43
C ALA A 208 7.79 6.73 -4.14
N ASN A 209 8.71 7.70 -4.11
CA ASN A 209 8.38 9.10 -3.86
C ASN A 209 7.49 9.69 -4.95
N LEU A 210 7.82 9.44 -6.23
CA LEU A 210 7.05 9.96 -7.35
C LEU A 210 5.66 9.32 -7.43
N ALA A 211 5.54 8.02 -7.16
CA ALA A 211 4.26 7.33 -7.10
C ALA A 211 3.38 7.88 -5.96
N ALA A 212 3.97 8.10 -4.77
CA ALA A 212 3.27 8.71 -3.64
C ALA A 212 2.80 10.15 -3.96
N GLN A 213 3.64 10.97 -4.60
CA GLN A 213 3.28 12.33 -5.02
C GLN A 213 2.15 12.34 -6.05
N ARG A 214 2.22 11.45 -7.05
CA ARG A 214 1.18 11.30 -8.06
C ARG A 214 -0.15 10.92 -7.41
N ALA A 215 -0.16 9.92 -6.53
CA ALA A 215 -1.37 9.53 -5.79
C ALA A 215 -1.89 10.66 -4.87
N ALA A 216 -1.00 11.43 -4.24
CA ALA A 216 -1.40 12.59 -3.44
C ALA A 216 -2.07 13.68 -4.28
N LEU A 217 -1.58 13.94 -5.49
CA LEU A 217 -2.20 14.85 -6.46
C LEU A 217 -3.59 14.34 -6.86
N GLU A 218 -3.71 13.07 -7.25
CA GLU A 218 -4.98 12.44 -7.62
C GLU A 218 -6.04 12.66 -6.52
N GLN A 219 -5.68 12.37 -5.26
CA GLN A 219 -6.56 12.55 -4.11
C GLN A 219 -6.82 14.02 -3.78
N ALA A 220 -5.85 14.91 -3.94
CA ALA A 220 -6.03 16.34 -3.67
C ALA A 220 -7.04 16.97 -4.63
N VAL A 221 -6.96 16.66 -5.92
CA VAL A 221 -7.92 17.14 -6.92
C VAL A 221 -9.32 16.60 -6.63
N ILE A 222 -9.45 15.31 -6.33
CA ILE A 222 -10.72 14.70 -5.93
C ILE A 222 -11.33 15.39 -4.71
N ARG A 223 -10.54 15.59 -3.65
CA ARG A 223 -11.01 16.27 -2.43
C ARG A 223 -11.50 17.68 -2.73
N ARG A 224 -10.78 18.41 -3.58
CA ARG A 224 -11.17 19.76 -3.99
C ARG A 224 -12.47 19.75 -4.79
N LEU A 225 -12.62 18.85 -5.77
CA LEU A 225 -13.84 18.73 -6.55
C LEU A 225 -15.06 18.41 -5.67
N VAL A 226 -14.91 17.50 -4.70
CA VAL A 226 -15.97 17.17 -3.75
C VAL A 226 -16.26 18.35 -2.80
N ALA A 227 -15.25 19.09 -2.36
CA ALA A 227 -15.45 20.25 -1.49
C ALA A 227 -16.15 21.42 -2.21
N ASP A 228 -15.79 21.67 -3.47
CA ASP A 228 -16.29 22.81 -4.23
C ASP A 228 -17.66 22.53 -4.88
N PHE A 229 -17.91 21.28 -5.28
CA PHE A 229 -19.12 20.92 -6.04
C PHE A 229 -19.96 19.80 -5.41
N GLY A 230 -19.40 18.99 -4.51
CA GLY A 230 -20.07 17.83 -3.93
C GLY A 230 -21.04 18.19 -2.81
N PRO A 231 -22.18 17.50 -2.70
CA PRO A 231 -23.00 17.56 -1.49
C PRO A 231 -22.22 16.99 -0.29
N PRO A 232 -22.48 17.48 0.93
CA PRO A 232 -21.82 16.97 2.13
C PRO A 232 -21.94 15.45 2.25
N GLY A 233 -20.80 14.76 2.40
CA GLY A 233 -20.74 13.32 2.59
C GLY A 233 -20.89 12.45 1.33
N VAL A 234 -21.03 13.05 0.13
CA VAL A 234 -21.10 12.29 -1.12
C VAL A 234 -19.69 11.98 -1.63
N PRO A 235 -19.33 10.69 -1.84
CA PRO A 235 -18.04 10.32 -2.40
C PRO A 235 -17.98 10.62 -3.90
N PRO A 236 -16.77 10.81 -4.47
CA PRO A 236 -16.59 10.98 -5.91
C PRO A 236 -16.98 9.69 -6.64
N GLY A 237 -17.64 9.85 -7.80
CA GLY A 237 -17.94 8.74 -8.69
C GLY A 237 -16.72 8.28 -9.51
N PRO A 238 -16.90 7.24 -10.32
CA PRO A 238 -15.78 6.56 -10.98
C PRO A 238 -15.08 7.43 -12.04
N ARG A 239 -15.78 8.35 -12.73
CA ARG A 239 -15.12 9.20 -13.73
C ARG A 239 -14.26 10.26 -13.06
N LEU A 240 -14.77 10.89 -12.00
CA LEU A 240 -14.00 11.90 -11.26
C LEU A 240 -12.77 11.31 -10.55
N ARG A 241 -12.79 10.01 -10.23
CA ARG A 241 -11.60 9.31 -9.73
C ARG A 241 -10.49 9.14 -10.77
N ARG A 242 -10.78 9.35 -12.05
CA ARG A 242 -9.83 9.30 -13.18
C ARG A 242 -9.82 10.63 -13.94
N TRP A 243 -9.91 11.75 -13.21
CA TRP A 243 -10.07 13.09 -13.78
C TRP A 243 -8.96 13.49 -14.77
N TRP A 244 -7.77 12.93 -14.63
CA TRP A 244 -6.62 13.17 -15.52
C TRP A 244 -6.80 12.56 -16.92
N GLU A 245 -7.78 11.66 -17.10
CA GLU A 245 -8.13 11.08 -18.40
C GLU A 245 -9.22 11.88 -19.12
N LEU A 246 -9.85 12.81 -18.43
CA LEU A 246 -10.95 13.60 -18.96
C LEU A 246 -10.39 14.84 -19.65
N SER A 247 -10.99 15.23 -20.78
CA SER A 247 -10.93 16.62 -21.24
C SER A 247 -11.68 17.53 -20.26
N PHE A 248 -11.42 18.84 -20.31
CA PHE A 248 -12.12 19.78 -19.43
C PHE A 248 -13.65 19.74 -19.61
N ALA A 249 -14.14 19.56 -20.85
CA ALA A 249 -15.56 19.42 -21.12
C ALA A 249 -16.16 18.15 -20.48
N GLU A 250 -15.43 17.04 -20.52
CA GLU A 250 -15.84 15.78 -19.88
C GLU A 250 -15.77 15.85 -18.36
N LEU A 251 -14.81 16.60 -17.81
CA LEU A 251 -14.72 16.88 -16.38
C LEU A 251 -15.96 17.64 -15.91
N VAL A 252 -16.36 18.71 -16.60
CA VAL A 252 -17.59 19.46 -16.29
C VAL A 252 -18.81 18.55 -16.38
N ALA A 253 -18.93 17.74 -17.43
CA ALA A 253 -20.02 16.78 -17.55
C ALA A 253 -20.04 15.75 -16.40
N ALA A 254 -18.86 15.28 -15.96
CA ALA A 254 -18.73 14.35 -14.84
C ALA A 254 -19.10 15.01 -13.49
N ILE A 255 -18.71 16.26 -13.25
CA ILE A 255 -19.12 17.04 -12.06
C ILE A 255 -20.64 17.13 -12.02
N ASN A 256 -21.26 17.52 -13.13
CA ASN A 256 -22.72 17.68 -13.23
C ASN A 256 -23.46 16.36 -12.99
N ALA A 257 -22.95 15.26 -13.54
CA ALA A 257 -23.56 13.95 -13.42
C ALA A 257 -23.36 13.30 -12.04
N GLU A 258 -22.15 13.35 -11.50
CA GLU A 258 -21.76 12.60 -10.29
C GLU A 258 -21.95 13.41 -9.00
N LEU A 259 -21.69 14.71 -9.04
CA LEU A 259 -21.82 15.60 -7.88
C LEU A 259 -23.12 16.40 -7.89
N ARG A 260 -23.94 16.28 -8.95
CA ARG A 260 -25.25 16.94 -9.08
C ARG A 260 -25.18 18.46 -8.90
N ASN A 261 -24.08 19.07 -9.32
CA ASN A 261 -23.83 20.50 -9.23
C ASN A 261 -23.16 20.99 -10.51
N ASP A 262 -23.31 22.26 -10.86
CA ASP A 262 -22.73 22.82 -12.09
C ASP A 262 -21.49 23.67 -11.80
N LEU A 263 -20.55 23.69 -12.75
CA LEU A 263 -19.44 24.63 -12.75
C LEU A 263 -19.89 25.94 -13.44
N PRO A 264 -20.09 27.05 -12.70
CA PRO A 264 -20.62 28.28 -13.27
C PRO A 264 -19.73 28.82 -14.40
N PRO A 265 -20.29 29.31 -15.52
CA PRO A 265 -19.53 29.74 -16.70
C PRO A 265 -18.38 30.70 -16.40
N ARG A 266 -18.57 31.62 -15.45
CA ARG A 266 -17.56 32.62 -15.06
C ARG A 266 -16.28 32.03 -14.45
N TYR A 267 -16.35 30.83 -13.87
CA TYR A 267 -15.19 30.15 -13.26
C TYR A 267 -14.57 29.10 -14.18
N ARG A 268 -15.21 28.78 -15.31
CA ARG A 268 -14.75 27.75 -16.24
C ARG A 268 -13.33 28.02 -16.78
N PRO A 269 -12.95 29.25 -17.16
CA PRO A 269 -11.58 29.50 -17.64
C PRO A 269 -10.51 29.17 -16.59
N THR A 270 -10.68 29.64 -15.36
CA THR A 270 -9.75 29.38 -14.25
C THR A 270 -9.66 27.88 -13.93
N TRP A 271 -10.79 27.16 -13.93
CA TRP A 271 -10.78 25.72 -13.71
C TRP A 271 -10.18 24.94 -14.87
N ALA A 272 -10.31 25.43 -16.11
CA ALA A 272 -9.67 24.81 -17.27
C ALA A 272 -8.15 24.91 -17.17
N GLU A 273 -7.62 26.06 -16.75
CA GLU A 273 -6.18 26.25 -16.50
C GLU A 273 -5.67 25.33 -15.40
N ILE A 274 -6.37 25.27 -14.26
CA ILE A 274 -6.03 24.40 -13.12
C ILE A 274 -6.05 22.92 -13.54
N HIS A 275 -7.09 22.50 -14.26
CA HIS A 275 -7.22 21.12 -14.71
C HIS A 275 -6.12 20.75 -15.71
N ALA A 276 -5.80 21.64 -16.65
CA ALA A 276 -4.72 21.42 -17.62
C ALA A 276 -3.35 21.30 -16.93
N ASP A 277 -3.04 22.17 -15.97
CA ASP A 277 -1.79 22.13 -15.20
C ASP A 277 -1.66 20.83 -14.38
N GLN A 278 -2.74 20.44 -13.71
CA GLN A 278 -2.79 19.20 -12.92
C GLN A 278 -2.68 17.96 -13.81
N GLN A 279 -3.33 17.97 -14.98
CA GLN A 279 -3.24 16.88 -15.95
C GLN A 279 -1.82 16.75 -16.52
N ALA A 280 -1.17 17.87 -16.84
CA ALA A 280 0.23 17.89 -17.29
C ALA A 280 1.17 17.35 -16.20
N THR A 281 1.01 17.80 -14.96
CA THR A 281 1.79 17.32 -13.80
C THR A 281 1.62 15.81 -13.60
N HIS A 282 0.40 15.30 -13.70
CA HIS A 282 0.11 13.87 -13.58
C HIS A 282 0.73 13.07 -14.74
N ALA A 283 0.64 13.56 -15.97
CA ALA A 283 1.19 12.92 -17.14
C ALA A 283 2.74 12.86 -17.08
N GLU A 284 3.40 13.94 -16.67
CA GLU A 284 4.85 13.98 -16.47
C GLU A 284 5.30 12.97 -15.40
N ALA A 285 4.64 12.98 -14.24
CA ALA A 285 4.93 12.01 -13.18
C ALA A 285 4.72 10.56 -13.64
N SER A 286 3.68 10.29 -14.43
CA SER A 286 3.38 8.97 -14.98
C SER A 286 4.46 8.51 -15.97
N ALA A 287 4.87 9.39 -16.90
CA ALA A 287 5.93 9.10 -17.85
C ALA A 287 7.27 8.83 -17.13
N ARG A 288 7.60 9.66 -16.14
CA ARG A 288 8.83 9.51 -15.37
C ARG A 288 8.86 8.25 -14.51
N LEU A 289 7.72 7.80 -13.97
CA LEU A 289 7.62 6.50 -13.30
C LEU A 289 7.97 5.35 -14.24
N VAL A 290 7.42 5.35 -15.46
CA VAL A 290 7.72 4.31 -16.46
C VAL A 290 9.22 4.27 -16.79
N GLU A 291 9.87 5.43 -16.93
CA GLU A 291 11.32 5.49 -17.15
C GLU A 291 12.13 4.90 -15.98
N LEU A 292 11.73 5.19 -14.74
CA LEU A 292 12.37 4.66 -13.54
C LEU A 292 12.21 3.13 -13.46
N GLU A 293 11.01 2.62 -13.73
CA GLU A 293 10.73 1.19 -13.75
C GLU A 293 11.56 0.46 -14.81
N GLN A 294 11.63 1.01 -16.03
CA GLN A 294 12.47 0.46 -17.10
C GLN A 294 13.96 0.47 -16.72
N ALA A 295 14.44 1.53 -16.07
CA ALA A 295 15.83 1.61 -15.61
C ALA A 295 16.14 0.59 -14.50
N ILE A 296 15.18 0.34 -13.60
CA ILE A 296 15.30 -0.70 -12.57
C ILE A 296 15.33 -2.07 -13.23
N ASP A 297 14.38 -2.38 -14.11
CA ASP A 297 14.30 -3.68 -14.79
C ASP A 297 15.57 -3.99 -15.60
N ALA A 298 16.13 -2.99 -16.30
CA ALA A 298 17.37 -3.12 -17.05
C ALA A 298 18.59 -3.43 -16.17
N GLN A 299 18.62 -2.93 -14.92
CA GLN A 299 19.69 -3.20 -13.96
C GLN A 299 19.46 -4.50 -13.18
N VAL A 300 18.21 -4.89 -12.92
CA VAL A 300 17.87 -6.12 -12.18
C VAL A 300 18.10 -7.36 -13.02
N ALA A 301 17.68 -7.36 -14.31
CA ALA A 301 17.82 -8.53 -15.19
C ALA A 301 19.23 -9.16 -15.22
N PRO A 302 20.34 -8.39 -15.40
CA PRO A 302 21.68 -8.97 -15.43
C PRO A 302 22.14 -9.51 -14.06
N LEU A 303 21.65 -8.97 -12.93
CA LEU A 303 21.94 -9.53 -11.60
C LEU A 303 21.43 -10.96 -11.47
N PHE A 304 20.34 -11.27 -12.17
CA PHE A 304 19.74 -12.60 -12.26
C PHE A 304 20.28 -13.46 -13.42
N GLY A 305 21.30 -12.97 -14.13
CA GLY A 305 21.90 -13.67 -15.26
C GLY A 305 20.96 -13.82 -16.46
N LEU A 306 19.97 -12.94 -16.61
CA LEU A 306 19.09 -12.91 -17.77
C LEU A 306 19.68 -12.06 -18.89
N SER A 307 19.61 -12.58 -20.12
CA SER A 307 19.80 -11.78 -21.32
C SER A 307 18.62 -10.83 -21.55
N ALA A 308 18.84 -9.77 -22.34
CA ALA A 308 17.77 -8.83 -22.70
C ALA A 308 16.57 -9.52 -23.36
N THR A 309 16.83 -10.53 -24.20
CA THR A 309 15.79 -11.31 -24.89
C THR A 309 14.97 -12.16 -23.91
N GLU A 310 15.62 -12.80 -22.92
CA GLU A 310 14.91 -13.57 -21.88
C GLU A 310 14.08 -12.65 -20.99
N ALA A 311 14.61 -11.48 -20.62
CA ALA A 311 13.89 -10.48 -19.83
C ALA A 311 12.64 -9.97 -20.57
N GLN A 312 12.77 -9.65 -21.86
CA GLN A 312 11.63 -9.23 -22.70
C GLN A 312 10.59 -10.34 -22.86
N ALA A 313 11.01 -11.59 -23.06
CA ALA A 313 10.10 -12.72 -23.18
C ALA A 313 9.33 -13.00 -21.88
N LEU A 314 9.94 -12.75 -20.71
CA LEU A 314 9.29 -12.87 -19.41
C LEU A 314 8.34 -11.70 -19.12
N ALA A 315 8.66 -10.48 -19.58
CA ALA A 315 7.80 -9.32 -19.40
C ALA A 315 6.53 -9.35 -20.28
N ALA A 316 6.57 -10.06 -21.41
CA ALA A 316 5.47 -10.15 -22.37
C ALA A 316 4.48 -11.30 -22.13
N GLY A 317 4.75 -12.19 -21.17
CA GLY A 317 3.95 -13.38 -20.87
C GLY A 317 3.27 -13.32 -19.51
#